data_AF-A0A0D3VBE1-F1
#
_entry.id   AF-A0A0D3VBE1-F1
#
_cell.length_a   1.000
_cell.length_b   1.000
_cell.length_c   1.000
_cell.angle_alpha   90.00
_cell.angle_beta   90.00
_cell.angle_gamma   90.00
#
_symmetry.space_group_name_H-M   'P 1'
#
loop_
_entity.id
_entity.type
_entity.pdbx_description
1 polymer ?
#
loop_
_entity_poly.entity_id
_entity_poly.type
_entity_poly.pdbx_seq_one_letter_code
_entity_poly.pdbx_strand_id
1 'polypeptide(L)'
;MMNQSNSASLPEQDLLNTILCDLKRTVGEYTTATTESACPTVRQMFTHLTNDTLRLQGEVFQLMQQQNQYVVPSKALREELDKQIQQSQKTQQQSRQFVQQTLDGVGQFQPMAQQQPNSQNSNYM
;
A
#
# COMPACT_ATOMS: atom_id res chain seq x y z
N MET A 1 -32.96 47.78 1.69
CA MET A 1 -32.52 46.45 2.14
C MET A 1 -32.06 45.67 0.92
N MET A 2 -30.75 45.54 0.71
CA MET A 2 -30.19 44.64 -0.31
C MET A 2 -29.39 43.57 0.41
N ASN A 3 -29.83 42.33 0.21
CA ASN A 3 -29.29 41.12 0.79
C ASN A 3 -27.91 40.86 0.16
N GLN A 4 -26.83 41.09 0.92
CA GLN A 4 -25.50 40.65 0.52
C GLN A 4 -25.50 39.11 0.54
N SER A 5 -25.37 38.53 -0.64
CA SER A 5 -25.06 37.12 -0.84
C SER A 5 -23.69 36.84 -0.23
N ASN A 6 -23.68 36.51 1.06
CA ASN A 6 -22.51 36.07 1.80
C ASN A 6 -22.12 34.68 1.26
N SER A 7 -21.39 34.68 0.15
CA SER A 7 -20.71 33.50 -0.36
C SER A 7 -19.69 33.15 0.71
N ALA A 8 -19.98 32.14 1.54
CA ALA A 8 -19.08 31.67 2.57
C ALA A 8 -17.87 31.00 1.92
N SER A 9 -16.95 31.80 1.38
CA SER A 9 -15.65 31.33 0.93
C SER A 9 -14.88 30.94 2.17
N LEU A 10 -14.53 29.66 2.30
CA LEU A 10 -13.55 29.24 3.29
C LEU A 10 -12.26 30.07 3.08
N PRO A 11 -11.59 30.51 4.15
CA PRO A 11 -10.25 31.07 4.04
C PRO A 11 -9.36 30.14 3.23
N GLU A 12 -8.51 30.69 2.37
CA GLU A 12 -7.63 29.91 1.47
C GLU A 12 -6.85 28.82 2.23
N GLN A 13 -6.38 29.15 3.43
CA GLN A 13 -5.70 28.21 4.32
C GLN A 13 -6.57 27.01 4.72
N ASP A 14 -7.83 27.22 5.07
CA ASP A 14 -8.74 26.14 5.47
C ASP A 14 -9.09 25.25 4.28
N LEU A 15 -9.22 25.85 3.10
CA LEU A 15 -9.41 25.11 1.85
C LEU A 15 -8.19 24.24 1.53
N LEU A 16 -6.98 24.80 1.57
CA LEU A 16 -5.75 24.07 1.30
C LEU A 16 -5.52 22.95 2.33
N ASN A 17 -5.81 23.19 3.61
CA ASN A 17 -5.79 22.15 4.64
C ASN A 17 -6.82 21.06 4.38
N THR A 18 -8.03 21.42 3.95
CA THR A 18 -9.09 20.44 3.60
C THR A 18 -8.63 19.56 2.45
N ILE A 19 -8.10 20.16 1.38
CA ILE A 19 -7.55 19.45 0.23
C ILE A 19 -6.41 18.53 0.66
N LEU A 20 -5.45 19.02 1.44
CA LEU A 20 -4.31 18.24 1.91
C LEU A 20 -4.75 17.02 2.76
N CYS A 21 -5.71 17.21 3.66
CA CYS A 21 -6.26 16.14 4.48
C CYS A 21 -6.98 15.08 3.62
N ASP A 22 -7.76 15.51 2.63
CA ASP A 22 -8.45 14.61 1.72
C ASP A 22 -7.44 13.79 0.90
N LEU A 23 -6.43 14.43 0.30
CA LEU A 23 -5.37 13.74 -0.45
C LEU A 23 -4.65 12.69 0.40
N LYS A 24 -4.34 12.98 1.67
CA LYS A 24 -3.74 12.01 2.59
C LYS A 24 -4.64 10.80 2.83
N ARG A 25 -5.94 11.03 3.02
CA ARG A 25 -6.93 9.97 3.20
C ARG A 25 -7.05 9.12 1.93
N THR A 26 -7.20 9.75 0.77
CA THR A 26 -7.34 9.09 -0.54
C THR A 26 -6.13 8.21 -0.87
N VAL A 27 -4.90 8.69 -0.62
CA VAL A 27 -3.69 7.86 -0.77
C VAL A 27 -3.74 6.61 0.08
N GLY A 28 -4.22 6.72 1.33
CA GLY A 28 -4.38 5.58 2.23
C GLY A 28 -5.38 4.56 1.67
N GLU A 29 -6.54 5.02 1.22
CA GLU A 29 -7.57 4.17 0.61
C GLU A 29 -7.07 3.47 -0.67
N TYR A 30 -6.38 4.20 -1.56
CA TYR A 30 -5.81 3.61 -2.78
C TYR A 30 -4.66 2.64 -2.50
N THR A 31 -3.89 2.86 -1.43
CA THR A 31 -2.86 1.92 -1.00
C THR A 31 -3.49 0.62 -0.52
N THR A 32 -4.52 0.69 0.32
CA THR A 32 -5.29 -0.50 0.74
C THR A 32 -5.86 -1.23 -0.47
N ALA A 33 -6.48 -0.50 -1.40
CA ALA A 33 -7.04 -1.10 -2.62
C ALA A 33 -5.95 -1.73 -3.50
N THR A 34 -4.75 -1.13 -3.58
CA THR A 34 -3.59 -1.71 -4.29
C THR A 34 -3.16 -3.03 -3.65
N THR A 35 -3.08 -3.09 -2.32
CA THR A 35 -2.61 -4.28 -1.61
C THR A 35 -3.63 -5.41 -1.55
N GLU A 36 -4.93 -5.08 -1.53
CA GLU A 36 -6.01 -6.06 -1.36
C GLU A 36 -6.65 -6.50 -2.69
N SER A 37 -6.40 -5.80 -3.80
CA SER A 37 -6.95 -6.18 -5.11
C SER A 37 -6.37 -7.50 -5.63
N ALA A 38 -7.24 -8.49 -5.81
CA ALA A 38 -6.90 -9.77 -6.44
C ALA A 38 -6.71 -9.65 -7.97
N CYS A 39 -7.43 -8.73 -8.63
CA CYS A 39 -7.32 -8.52 -10.08
C CYS A 39 -6.07 -7.67 -10.41
N PRO A 40 -5.13 -8.16 -11.25
CA PRO A 40 -3.92 -7.43 -11.60
C PRO A 40 -4.18 -6.07 -12.25
N THR A 41 -5.19 -5.97 -13.12
CA THR A 41 -5.56 -4.71 -13.78
C THR A 41 -6.06 -3.67 -12.78
N VAL A 42 -6.90 -4.07 -11.83
CA VAL A 42 -7.41 -3.18 -10.78
C VAL A 42 -6.29 -2.73 -9.84
N ARG A 43 -5.38 -3.66 -9.49
CA ARG A 43 -4.17 -3.34 -8.72
C ARG A 43 -3.30 -2.30 -9.43
N GLN A 44 -3.04 -2.47 -10.73
CA GLN A 44 -2.27 -1.51 -11.52
C GLN A 44 -2.95 -0.14 -11.55
N MET A 45 -4.26 -0.10 -11.76
CA MET A 45 -5.04 1.14 -11.72
C MET A 45 -4.89 1.87 -10.38
N PHE A 46 -5.06 1.19 -9.24
CA PHE A 46 -4.85 1.82 -7.92
C PHE A 46 -3.39 2.18 -7.65
N THR A 47 -2.43 1.45 -8.22
CA THR A 47 -1.01 1.83 -8.17
C THR A 47 -0.77 3.17 -8.87
N HIS A 48 -1.38 3.38 -10.04
CA HIS A 48 -1.29 4.66 -10.76
C HIS A 48 -1.96 5.79 -9.98
N LEU A 49 -3.20 5.58 -9.51
CA LEU A 49 -3.93 6.57 -8.72
C LEU A 49 -3.19 6.95 -7.43
N THR A 50 -2.57 5.99 -6.74
CA THR A 50 -1.72 6.24 -5.58
C THR A 50 -0.56 7.17 -5.92
N ASN A 51 0.18 6.86 -7.00
CA ASN A 51 1.34 7.66 -7.40
C ASN A 51 0.96 9.09 -7.82
N ASP A 52 -0.14 9.24 -8.56
CA ASP A 52 -0.60 10.55 -9.02
C ASP A 52 -1.10 11.41 -7.84
N THR A 53 -1.80 10.79 -6.88
CA THR A 53 -2.29 11.50 -5.69
C THR A 53 -1.12 11.91 -4.78
N LEU A 54 -0.07 11.09 -4.65
CA LEU A 54 1.16 11.46 -3.94
C LEU A 54 1.87 12.67 -4.57
N ARG A 55 1.91 12.76 -5.90
CA ARG A 55 2.49 13.93 -6.60
C ARG A 55 1.69 15.19 -6.31
N LEU A 56 0.36 15.13 -6.46
CA LEU A 56 -0.52 16.26 -6.18
C LEU A 56 -0.43 16.71 -4.71
N GLN A 57 -0.36 15.76 -3.77
CA GLN A 57 -0.15 16.06 -2.36
C GLN A 57 1.17 16.82 -2.13
N GLY A 58 2.24 16.44 -2.83
CA GLY A 58 3.53 17.14 -2.79
C GLY A 58 3.45 18.58 -3.32
N GLU A 59 2.73 18.81 -4.41
CA GLU A 59 2.51 20.14 -4.99
C GLU A 59 1.74 21.05 -4.01
N VAL A 60 0.64 20.55 -3.43
CA VAL A 60 -0.15 21.28 -2.42
C VAL A 60 0.70 21.60 -1.20
N PHE A 61 1.51 20.65 -0.72
CA PHE A 61 2.42 20.88 0.40
C PHE A 61 3.43 22.00 0.12
N GLN A 62 4.05 22.00 -1.08
CA GLN A 62 5.00 23.04 -1.47
C GLN A 62 4.33 24.41 -1.55
N LEU A 63 3.11 24.49 -2.11
CA LEU A 63 2.33 25.72 -2.15
C LEU A 63 2.07 26.26 -0.75
N MET A 64 1.56 25.42 0.16
CA MET A 64 1.27 25.84 1.54
C MET A 64 2.53 26.24 2.31
N GLN A 65 3.68 25.62 2.02
CA GLN A 65 4.96 25.99 2.61
C GLN A 65 5.42 27.38 2.14
N GLN A 66 5.30 27.69 0.85
CA GLN A 66 5.64 29.01 0.29
C GLN A 66 4.78 30.13 0.89
N GLN A 67 3.51 29.83 1.18
CA GLN A 67 2.59 30.79 1.79
C GLN A 67 2.75 30.91 3.31
N ASN A 68 3.69 30.19 3.95
CA ASN A 68 3.83 30.08 5.42
C ASN A 68 2.55 29.61 6.13
N GLN A 69 1.67 28.89 5.44
CA GLN A 69 0.36 28.44 5.95
C GLN A 69 0.38 27.02 6.53
N TYR A 70 1.51 26.31 6.42
CA TYR A 70 1.67 24.95 6.93
C TYR A 70 2.74 24.88 8.02
N VAL A 71 2.36 24.38 9.20
CA VAL A 71 3.30 24.06 10.27
C VAL A 71 3.84 22.65 10.02
N VAL A 72 5.09 22.60 9.54
CA VAL A 72 5.79 21.31 9.37
C VAL A 72 6.16 20.76 10.75
N PRO A 73 5.95 19.46 11.02
CA PRO A 73 6.43 18.84 12.24
C PRO A 73 7.92 19.06 12.46
N SER A 74 8.36 18.98 13.72
CA SER A 74 9.79 19.01 14.04
C SER A 74 10.53 17.89 13.30
N LYS A 75 11.80 18.15 12.95
CA LYS A 75 12.66 17.15 12.33
C LYS A 75 12.77 15.94 13.26
N ALA A 76 12.63 14.74 12.71
CA ALA A 76 12.88 13.51 13.44
C ALA A 76 14.35 13.43 13.91
N LEU A 77 14.58 12.87 15.10
CA LEU A 77 15.93 12.60 15.60
C LEU A 77 16.61 11.58 14.69
N ARG A 78 17.89 11.83 14.36
CA ARG A 78 18.66 10.96 13.46
C ARG A 78 18.72 9.51 13.98
N GLU A 79 18.90 9.34 15.28
CA GLU A 79 18.93 8.04 15.94
C GLU A 79 17.62 7.25 15.75
N GLU A 80 16.46 7.91 15.84
CA GLU A 80 15.16 7.24 15.64
C GLU A 80 14.96 6.84 14.17
N LEU A 81 15.42 7.67 13.23
CA LEU A 81 15.41 7.31 11.80
C LEU A 81 16.32 6.09 11.54
N ASP A 82 17.54 6.09 12.07
CA ASP A 82 18.49 4.99 11.89
C ASP A 82 17.94 3.68 12.50
N LYS A 83 17.31 3.77 13.67
CA LYS A 83 16.62 2.63 14.32
C LYS A 83 15.49 2.09 13.45
N GLN A 84 14.63 2.95 12.91
CA GLN A 84 13.53 2.51 12.04
C GLN A 84 14.01 1.90 10.73
N ILE A 85 15.08 2.45 10.14
CA ILE A 85 15.69 1.89 8.93
C ILE A 85 16.24 0.49 9.20
N GLN A 86 16.99 0.31 10.29
CA GLN A 86 17.53 -1.00 10.65
C GLN A 86 16.41 -2.03 10.92
N GLN A 87 15.37 -1.63 11.65
CA GLN A 87 14.21 -2.49 11.91
C GLN A 87 13.53 -2.90 10.61
N SER A 88 13.26 -1.94 9.72
CA SER A 88 12.62 -2.19 8.43
C SER A 88 13.44 -3.12 7.53
N GLN A 89 14.76 -2.93 7.47
CA GLN A 89 15.66 -3.82 6.72
C GLN A 89 15.66 -5.24 7.28
N LYS A 90 15.72 -5.39 8.61
CA LYS A 90 15.65 -6.70 9.27
C LYS A 90 14.33 -7.39 8.97
N THR A 91 13.21 -6.69 9.11
CA THR A 91 11.88 -7.22 8.78
C THR A 91 11.82 -7.66 7.32
N GLN A 92 12.33 -6.85 6.39
CA GLN A 92 12.36 -7.21 4.97
C GLN A 92 13.16 -8.49 4.71
N GLN A 93 14.33 -8.64 5.33
CA GLN A 93 15.14 -9.86 5.19
C GLN A 93 14.41 -11.09 5.74
N GLN A 94 13.80 -10.98 6.93
CA GLN A 94 13.03 -12.05 7.55
C GLN A 94 11.83 -12.45 6.70
N SER A 95 11.09 -11.48 6.16
CA SER A 95 9.97 -11.75 5.24
C SER A 95 10.42 -12.49 3.99
N ARG A 96 11.56 -12.12 3.39
CA ARG A 96 12.11 -12.82 2.22
C ARG A 96 12.49 -14.27 2.55
N GLN A 97 13.17 -14.50 3.68
CA GLN A 97 13.54 -15.85 4.12
C GLN A 97 12.30 -16.72 4.36
N PHE A 98 11.28 -16.17 5.03
CA PHE A 98 10.02 -16.87 5.28
C PHE A 98 9.31 -17.29 3.99
N VAL A 99 9.21 -16.37 3.02
CA VAL A 99 8.60 -16.68 1.71
C VAL A 99 9.38 -17.77 1.00
N GLN A 100 10.72 -17.71 1.00
CA GLN A 100 11.56 -18.71 0.32
C GLN A 100 11.40 -20.10 0.96
N GLN A 101 11.46 -20.20 2.30
CA GLN A 101 11.24 -21.46 3.02
C GLN A 101 9.84 -22.05 2.78
N THR A 102 8.82 -21.19 2.71
CA THR A 102 7.43 -21.63 2.45
C THR A 102 7.27 -22.15 1.03
N LEU A 103 7.82 -21.47 0.03
CA LEU A 103 7.74 -21.90 -1.37
C LEU A 103 8.54 -23.19 -1.62
N ASP A 104 9.73 -23.33 -1.04
CA ASP A 104 10.55 -24.54 -1.16
C ASP A 104 9.88 -25.76 -0.49
N GLY A 105 9.13 -25.55 0.61
CA GLY A 105 8.36 -26.60 1.28
C GLY A 105 7.09 -27.03 0.55
N VAL A 106 6.43 -26.13 -0.19
CA VAL A 106 5.22 -26.43 -0.97
C VAL A 106 5.53 -27.24 -2.24
N GLY A 107 6.76 -27.16 -2.77
CA GLY A 107 7.21 -27.94 -3.94
C GLY A 107 7.41 -29.44 -3.73
N GLN A 108 7.28 -29.95 -2.49
CA GLN A 108 7.49 -31.37 -2.14
C GLN A 108 6.19 -32.16 -1.95
N PHE A 109 5.03 -31.66 -2.39
CA PHE A 109 3.85 -32.52 -2.57
C PHE A 109 4.04 -33.36 -3.84
N GLN A 110 4.76 -34.47 -3.70
CA GLN A 110 4.75 -35.55 -4.68
C GLN A 110 3.29 -36.01 -4.89
N PRO A 111 2.80 -36.15 -6.14
CA PRO A 111 1.58 -36.87 -6.38
C PRO A 111 1.79 -38.31 -5.90
N MET A 112 1.02 -38.72 -4.90
CA MET A 112 0.97 -40.09 -4.40
C MET A 112 0.67 -40.99 -5.60
N ALA A 113 1.68 -41.74 -6.05
CA ALA A 113 1.54 -42.70 -7.13
C ALA A 113 0.45 -43.71 -6.73
N GLN A 114 -0.63 -43.75 -7.51
CA GLN A 114 -1.68 -44.76 -7.42
C GLN A 114 -1.04 -46.14 -7.56
N GLN A 115 -1.07 -46.93 -6.50
CA GLN A 115 -0.84 -48.36 -6.56
C GLN A 115 -1.95 -49.00 -7.39
N GLN A 116 -1.54 -49.53 -8.55
CA GLN A 116 -2.36 -50.30 -9.47
C GLN A 116 -2.55 -51.72 -8.88
N PRO A 117 -3.78 -52.23 -8.70
CA PRO A 117 -3.97 -53.61 -8.27
C PRO A 117 -3.65 -54.56 -9.43
N ASN A 118 -2.64 -55.40 -9.22
CA ASN A 118 -2.22 -56.47 -10.13
C ASN A 118 -3.28 -57.59 -10.11
N SER A 119 -4.18 -57.61 -11.10
CA SER A 119 -5.12 -58.72 -11.34
C SER A 119 -4.37 -59.87 -12.01
N GLN A 120 -3.78 -60.74 -11.19
CA GLN A 120 -3.14 -61.95 -11.66
C GLN A 120 -4.20 -63.01 -11.96
N ASN A 121 -4.52 -63.09 -13.26
CA ASN A 121 -5.21 -64.19 -13.91
C ASN A 121 -4.41 -65.49 -13.69
N SER A 122 -5.01 -66.48 -13.04
CA SER A 122 -4.55 -67.87 -13.10
C SER A 122 -5.76 -68.80 -13.06
N ASN A 123 -6.23 -69.08 -14.25
CA ASN A 123 -7.10 -70.17 -14.65
C ASN A 123 -6.25 -71.45 -14.74
N TYR A 124 -6.50 -72.48 -13.91
CA TYR A 124 -6.24 -73.89 -14.21
C TYR A 124 -7.04 -74.80 -13.26
N MET A 125 -7.91 -75.62 -13.88
CA MET A 125 -8.48 -76.94 -13.52
C MET A 125 -8.76 -77.28 -12.05
#